data_AF-F2CQF2-F1
#
_entry.id   AF-F2CQF2-F1
#
_cell.length_a   1.000
_cell.length_b   1.000
_cell.length_c   1.000
_cell.angle_alpha   90.00
_cell.angle_beta   90.00
_cell.angle_gamma   90.00
#
_symmetry.space_group_name_H-M   'P 1'
#
loop_
_entity.id
_entity.type
_entity.pdbx_description
1 polymer ?
#
loop_
_entity_poly.entity_id
_entity_poly.type
_entity_poly.pdbx_seq_one_letter_code
_entity_poly.pdbx_strand_id
1 'polypeptide(L)'
;MRPLTYVFLLLLIISSTCESSTTLEDTCKSFAAGHPSIDYNYCVKTFRADNASATADARGLAAIAAKIAGAAANGTARRIAALCASEEDAGRRERLGVCAEVYSVAVDQLGEAAKDIARGEDKSTRDALTQLSAALDAPGTCEDAFGEADDTSPLAAEDAEFRKLATMALGVAALLSPPPSAPRISD
;
A
#
# COMPACT_ATOMS: atom_id res chain seq x y z
N MET A 1 -54.93 3.81 -10.00
CA MET A 1 -53.84 4.51 -9.27
C MET A 1 -52.97 3.45 -8.62
N ARG A 2 -51.73 3.24 -9.11
CA ARG A 2 -50.61 2.44 -8.55
C ARG A 2 -49.54 1.98 -9.56
N PRO A 3 -49.67 2.06 -10.91
CA PRO A 3 -48.55 1.67 -11.78
C PRO A 3 -47.43 2.73 -11.78
N LEU A 4 -47.78 4.01 -11.57
CA LEU A 4 -46.82 5.11 -11.47
C LEU A 4 -45.88 4.96 -10.26
N THR A 5 -46.38 4.37 -9.16
CA THR A 5 -45.60 4.12 -7.94
C THR A 5 -44.56 3.01 -8.14
N TYR A 6 -44.90 1.96 -8.90
CA TYR A 6 -43.96 0.89 -9.26
C TYR A 6 -42.90 1.35 -10.25
N VAL A 7 -43.26 2.20 -11.22
CA VAL A 7 -42.30 2.80 -12.15
C VAL A 7 -41.34 3.72 -11.39
N PHE A 8 -41.82 4.50 -10.43
CA PHE A 8 -40.99 5.36 -9.59
C PHE A 8 -40.04 4.56 -8.66
N LEU A 9 -40.52 3.44 -8.10
CA LEU A 9 -39.68 2.51 -7.31
C LEU A 9 -38.63 1.79 -8.16
N LEU A 10 -38.96 1.39 -9.40
CA LEU A 10 -38.00 0.80 -10.34
C LEU A 10 -36.93 1.81 -10.80
N LEU A 11 -37.31 3.07 -11.02
CA LEU A 11 -36.37 4.15 -11.37
C LEU A 11 -35.39 4.46 -10.23
N LEU A 12 -35.84 4.43 -8.97
CA LEU A 12 -34.96 4.61 -7.80
C LEU A 12 -33.94 3.47 -7.62
N ILE A 13 -34.28 2.24 -8.04
CA ILE A 13 -33.35 1.10 -7.98
C ILE A 13 -32.28 1.18 -9.09
N ILE A 14 -32.60 1.80 -10.24
CA ILE A 14 -31.67 1.96 -11.37
C ILE A 14 -30.64 3.08 -11.12
N SER A 15 -30.96 4.09 -10.30
CA SER A 15 -30.01 5.16 -9.94
C SER A 15 -28.87 4.71 -9.01
N SER A 16 -28.88 3.46 -8.55
CA SER A 16 -27.91 2.94 -7.58
C SER A 16 -26.73 2.21 -8.23
N THR A 17 -26.38 2.53 -9.48
CA THR A 17 -25.20 1.95 -10.14
C THR A 17 -23.94 2.81 -9.92
N CYS A 18 -23.08 2.33 -9.02
CA CYS A 18 -21.63 2.25 -9.23
C CYS A 18 -20.85 3.57 -9.52
N GLU A 19 -20.81 4.51 -8.57
CA GLU A 19 -19.82 5.61 -8.58
C GLU A 19 -18.39 5.14 -8.20
N SER A 20 -18.24 3.89 -7.78
CA SER A 20 -17.00 3.38 -7.19
C SER A 20 -15.96 2.91 -8.22
N SER A 21 -16.42 2.45 -9.39
CA SER A 21 -15.56 2.04 -10.52
C SER A 21 -15.04 3.20 -11.36
N THR A 22 -15.23 4.44 -10.93
CA THR A 22 -14.54 5.59 -11.50
C THR A 22 -13.45 6.04 -10.56
N THR A 23 -13.70 6.01 -9.24
CA THR A 23 -12.74 6.44 -8.21
C THR A 23 -11.49 5.56 -8.16
N LEU A 24 -11.63 4.23 -8.22
CA LEU A 24 -10.49 3.31 -8.26
C LEU A 24 -9.66 3.51 -9.53
N GLU A 25 -10.33 3.55 -10.68
CA GLU A 25 -9.73 3.73 -11.98
C GLU A 25 -8.97 5.06 -12.07
N ASP A 26 -9.54 6.16 -11.57
CA ASP A 26 -8.91 7.48 -11.57
C ASP A 26 -7.75 7.58 -10.57
N THR A 27 -7.87 6.90 -9.42
CA THR A 27 -6.77 6.73 -8.46
C THR A 27 -5.59 6.01 -9.12
N CYS A 28 -5.84 4.88 -9.79
CA CYS A 28 -4.79 4.11 -10.45
C CYS A 28 -4.17 4.84 -11.65
N LYS A 29 -4.95 5.63 -12.41
CA LYS A 29 -4.39 6.49 -13.47
C LYS A 29 -3.46 7.55 -12.88
N SER A 30 -3.91 8.24 -11.83
CA SER A 30 -3.15 9.28 -11.15
C SER A 30 -1.86 8.73 -10.55
N PHE A 31 -1.94 7.56 -9.90
CA PHE A 31 -0.79 6.86 -9.36
C PHE A 31 0.21 6.48 -10.46
N ALA A 32 -0.25 5.79 -11.52
CA ALA A 32 0.62 5.28 -12.58
C ALA A 32 1.33 6.40 -13.37
N ALA A 33 0.72 7.59 -13.47
CA ALA A 33 1.34 8.75 -14.09
C ALA A 33 2.66 9.19 -13.40
N GLY A 34 2.77 8.98 -12.08
CA GLY A 34 3.98 9.26 -11.30
C GLY A 34 4.93 8.07 -11.11
N HIS A 35 4.51 6.86 -11.47
CA HIS A 35 5.20 5.61 -11.13
C HIS A 35 5.32 4.68 -12.36
N PRO A 36 6.15 5.00 -13.36
CA PRO A 36 6.20 4.26 -14.63
C PRO A 36 6.63 2.80 -14.49
N SER A 37 7.26 2.41 -13.38
CA SER A 37 7.64 1.03 -13.07
C SER A 37 6.49 0.18 -12.50
N ILE A 38 5.38 0.80 -12.11
CA ILE A 38 4.19 0.14 -11.55
C ILE A 38 2.98 0.64 -12.34
N ASP A 39 2.58 -0.15 -13.33
CA ASP A 39 1.57 0.29 -14.29
C ASP A 39 0.14 0.30 -13.71
N TYR A 40 -0.75 0.94 -14.46
CA TYR A 40 -2.18 1.03 -14.16
C TYR A 40 -2.83 -0.35 -13.93
N ASN A 41 -2.46 -1.36 -14.73
CA ASN A 41 -3.07 -2.68 -14.65
C ASN A 41 -2.68 -3.39 -13.35
N TYR A 42 -1.43 -3.25 -12.91
CA TYR A 42 -0.99 -3.75 -11.62
C TYR A 42 -1.78 -3.10 -10.48
N CYS A 43 -1.93 -1.77 -10.49
CA CYS A 43 -2.72 -1.05 -9.48
C CYS A 43 -4.17 -1.55 -9.42
N VAL A 44 -4.84 -1.60 -10.57
CA VAL A 44 -6.25 -2.06 -10.65
C VAL A 44 -6.39 -3.50 -10.20
N LYS A 45 -5.50 -4.39 -10.65
CA LYS A 45 -5.52 -5.80 -10.26
C LYS A 45 -5.34 -5.96 -8.74
N THR A 46 -4.43 -5.19 -8.16
CA THR A 46 -4.14 -5.23 -6.72
C THR A 46 -5.36 -4.82 -5.91
N PHE A 47 -6.01 -3.70 -6.24
CA PHE A 47 -7.22 -3.28 -5.55
C PHE A 47 -8.40 -4.24 -5.76
N ARG A 48 -8.59 -4.79 -6.97
CA ARG A 48 -9.68 -5.73 -7.25
C ARG A 48 -9.54 -7.07 -6.53
N ALA A 49 -8.37 -7.40 -6.00
CA ALA A 49 -8.20 -8.57 -5.13
C ALA A 49 -8.80 -8.35 -3.72
N ASP A 50 -9.07 -7.10 -3.34
CA ASP A 50 -9.74 -6.72 -2.10
C ASP A 50 -11.17 -6.23 -2.39
N ASN A 51 -12.17 -6.96 -1.88
CA ASN A 51 -13.58 -6.65 -2.13
C ASN A 51 -14.01 -5.28 -1.58
N ALA A 52 -13.35 -4.74 -0.55
CA ALA A 52 -13.69 -3.43 0.01
C ALA A 52 -13.31 -2.29 -0.94
N SER A 53 -12.33 -2.49 -1.82
CA SER A 53 -11.90 -1.49 -2.81
C SER A 53 -13.03 -1.12 -3.78
N ALA A 54 -13.97 -2.03 -4.02
CA ALA A 54 -15.05 -1.82 -4.97
C ALA A 54 -16.04 -0.72 -4.58
N THR A 55 -16.01 -0.23 -3.33
CA THR A 55 -16.89 0.85 -2.86
C THR A 55 -16.16 1.96 -2.12
N ALA A 56 -14.82 1.90 -2.07
CA ALA A 56 -14.01 2.85 -1.34
C ALA A 56 -13.87 4.18 -2.08
N ASP A 57 -13.90 5.28 -1.34
CA ASP A 57 -13.47 6.59 -1.83
C ASP A 57 -11.93 6.66 -1.91
N ALA A 58 -11.38 7.80 -2.37
CA ALA A 58 -9.92 7.96 -2.51
C ALA A 58 -9.15 7.71 -1.20
N ARG A 59 -9.71 8.16 -0.07
CA ARG A 59 -9.09 7.95 1.26
C ARG A 59 -9.18 6.49 1.69
N GLY A 60 -10.32 5.85 1.46
CA GLY A 60 -10.52 4.42 1.68
C GLY A 60 -9.55 3.58 0.86
N LEU A 61 -9.35 3.91 -0.42
CA LEU A 61 -8.37 3.25 -1.29
C LEU A 61 -6.94 3.41 -0.76
N ALA A 62 -6.56 4.60 -0.28
CA ALA A 62 -5.25 4.80 0.36
C ALA A 62 -5.06 3.92 1.61
N ALA A 63 -6.07 3.86 2.48
CA ALA A 63 -6.02 3.01 3.67
C ALA A 63 -6.00 1.51 3.31
N ILE A 64 -6.71 1.10 2.26
CA ILE A 64 -6.69 -0.28 1.74
C ILE A 64 -5.31 -0.62 1.17
N ALA A 65 -4.70 0.28 0.39
CA ALA A 65 -3.37 0.06 -0.16
C ALA A 65 -2.32 -0.18 0.95
N ALA A 66 -2.36 0.63 2.02
CA ALA A 66 -1.52 0.41 3.21
C ALA A 66 -1.76 -0.96 3.86
N LYS A 67 -3.02 -1.40 3.97
CA LYS A 67 -3.35 -2.74 4.50
C LYS A 67 -2.85 -3.88 3.60
N ILE A 68 -2.97 -3.74 2.28
CA ILE A 68 -2.46 -4.73 1.31
C ILE A 68 -0.94 -4.85 1.46
N ALA A 69 -0.22 -3.73 1.51
CA ALA A 69 1.22 -3.72 1.76
C ALA A 69 1.57 -4.34 3.13
N GLY A 70 0.80 -4.04 4.18
CA GLY A 70 0.99 -4.62 5.52
C GLY A 70 0.78 -6.14 5.54
N ALA A 71 -0.19 -6.65 4.77
CA ALA A 71 -0.40 -8.09 4.61
C ALA A 71 0.77 -8.76 3.89
N ALA A 72 1.36 -8.11 2.88
CA ALA A 72 2.56 -8.58 2.20
C ALA A 72 3.78 -8.58 3.14
N ALA A 73 4.03 -7.50 3.88
CA ALA A 73 5.10 -7.44 4.90
C ALA A 73 4.98 -8.56 5.92
N ASN A 74 3.77 -8.81 6.43
CA ASN A 74 3.51 -9.91 7.37
C ASN A 74 3.71 -11.29 6.71
N GLY A 75 3.40 -11.42 5.42
CA GLY A 75 3.75 -12.60 4.62
C GLY A 75 5.25 -12.84 4.58
N THR A 76 6.03 -11.80 4.28
CA THR A 76 7.50 -11.84 4.27
C THR A 76 8.06 -12.16 5.65
N ALA A 77 7.55 -11.54 6.71
CA ALA A 77 7.96 -11.84 8.09
C ALA A 77 7.76 -13.32 8.45
N ARG A 78 6.63 -13.93 8.04
CA ARG A 78 6.41 -15.38 8.23
C ARG A 78 7.40 -16.22 7.44
N ARG A 79 7.74 -15.81 6.21
CA ARG A 79 8.75 -16.49 5.38
C ARG A 79 10.12 -16.43 6.04
N ILE A 80 10.53 -15.27 6.55
CA ILE A 80 11.77 -15.08 7.30
C ILE A 80 11.80 -15.98 8.53
N ALA A 81 10.73 -16.03 9.31
CA ALA A 81 10.65 -16.89 10.49
C ALA A 81 10.84 -18.38 10.14
N ALA A 82 10.26 -18.83 9.03
CA ALA A 82 10.45 -20.20 8.54
C ALA A 82 11.91 -20.47 8.11
N LEU A 83 12.55 -19.51 7.43
CA LEU A 83 13.96 -19.61 7.04
C LEU A 83 14.87 -19.66 8.28
N CYS A 84 14.66 -18.78 9.26
CA CYS A 84 15.42 -18.76 10.52
C CYS A 84 15.38 -20.11 11.26
N ALA A 85 14.22 -20.77 11.26
CA ALA A 85 14.03 -22.04 11.97
C ALA A 85 14.82 -23.21 11.36
N SER A 86 15.12 -23.16 10.06
CA SER A 86 15.86 -24.20 9.34
C SER A 86 17.29 -23.82 8.97
N GLU A 87 17.67 -22.56 9.09
CA GLU A 87 19.02 -22.10 8.77
C GLU A 87 20.02 -22.67 9.78
N GLU A 88 21.12 -23.23 9.30
CA GLU A 88 22.18 -23.82 10.13
C GLU A 88 23.34 -22.82 10.31
N ASP A 89 23.62 -22.01 9.29
CA ASP A 89 24.69 -21.02 9.33
C ASP A 89 24.34 -19.85 10.26
N ALA A 90 25.19 -19.60 11.25
CA ALA A 90 24.94 -18.58 12.27
C ALA A 90 24.93 -17.16 11.67
N GLY A 91 25.79 -16.87 10.70
CA GLY A 91 25.85 -15.57 10.04
C GLY A 91 24.60 -15.30 9.19
N ARG A 92 24.14 -16.29 8.42
CA ARG A 92 22.89 -16.19 7.67
C ARG A 92 21.69 -16.04 8.59
N ARG A 93 21.67 -16.74 9.73
CA ARG A 93 20.61 -16.59 10.73
C ARG A 93 20.58 -15.18 11.34
N GLU A 94 21.73 -14.57 11.60
CA GLU A 94 21.83 -13.18 12.06
C GLU A 94 21.27 -12.20 11.02
N ARG A 95 21.63 -12.36 9.75
CA ARG A 95 21.10 -11.53 8.65
C ARG A 95 19.60 -11.69 8.45
N LEU A 96 19.08 -12.92 8.53
CA LEU A 96 17.63 -13.16 8.55
C LEU A 96 16.97 -12.48 9.78
N GLY A 97 17.68 -12.37 10.90
CA GLY A 97 17.25 -11.60 12.07
C GLY A 97 17.08 -10.11 11.78
N VAL A 98 18.03 -9.50 11.05
CA VAL A 98 17.91 -8.10 10.58
C VAL A 98 16.68 -7.94 9.70
N CYS A 99 16.49 -8.84 8.73
CA CYS A 99 15.29 -8.84 7.88
C CYS A 99 14.00 -8.97 8.72
N ALA A 100 14.00 -9.84 9.74
CA ALA A 100 12.83 -10.04 10.61
C ALA A 100 12.46 -8.76 11.36
N GLU A 101 13.46 -8.04 11.87
CA GLU A 101 13.27 -6.78 12.60
C GLU A 101 12.64 -5.71 11.69
N VAL A 102 13.25 -5.44 10.53
CA VAL A 102 12.75 -4.38 9.64
C VAL A 102 11.37 -4.69 9.07
N TYR A 103 11.06 -5.95 8.79
CA TYR A 103 9.72 -6.33 8.36
C TYR A 103 8.68 -6.27 9.48
N SER A 104 9.06 -6.57 10.73
CA SER A 104 8.16 -6.37 11.88
C SER A 104 7.83 -4.88 12.05
N VAL A 105 8.83 -4.02 11.96
CA VAL A 105 8.66 -2.55 12.02
C VAL A 105 7.78 -2.07 10.87
N ALA A 106 8.00 -2.56 9.65
CA ALA A 106 7.18 -2.22 8.49
C ALA A 106 5.70 -2.62 8.67
N VAL A 107 5.41 -3.79 9.25
CA VAL A 107 4.03 -4.21 9.56
C VAL A 107 3.34 -3.21 10.49
N ASP A 108 4.02 -2.80 11.56
CA ASP A 108 3.46 -1.84 12.52
C ASP A 108 3.25 -0.47 11.87
N GLN A 109 4.23 0.03 11.12
CA GLN A 109 4.15 1.32 10.40
C GLN A 109 3.00 1.33 9.40
N LEU A 110 2.80 0.26 8.62
CA LEU A 110 1.71 0.16 7.65
C LEU A 110 0.35 0.06 8.33
N GLY A 111 0.29 -0.63 9.46
CA GLY A 111 -0.92 -0.71 10.29
C GLY A 111 -1.33 0.64 10.87
N GLU A 112 -0.38 1.41 11.41
CA GLU A 112 -0.65 2.76 11.89
C GLU A 112 -0.99 3.72 10.75
N ALA A 113 -0.30 3.63 9.61
CA ALA A 113 -0.57 4.48 8.45
C ALA A 113 -2.00 4.28 7.94
N ALA A 114 -2.46 3.03 7.87
CA ALA A 114 -3.84 2.73 7.49
C ALA A 114 -4.87 3.36 8.45
N LYS A 115 -4.59 3.37 9.76
CA LYS A 115 -5.47 4.01 10.77
C LYS A 115 -5.45 5.52 10.64
N ASP A 116 -4.27 6.11 10.48
CA ASP A 116 -4.09 7.56 10.38
C ASP A 116 -4.69 8.13 9.09
N ILE A 117 -4.58 7.42 7.97
CA ILE A 117 -5.29 7.76 6.72
C ILE A 117 -6.81 7.73 6.95
N ALA A 118 -7.32 6.69 7.62
CA ALA A 118 -8.76 6.54 7.86
C ALA A 118 -9.33 7.63 8.78
N ARG A 119 -8.53 8.18 9.71
CA ARG A 119 -8.92 9.34 10.54
C ARG A 119 -9.17 10.59 9.70
N GLY A 120 -8.39 10.79 8.63
CA GLY A 120 -8.64 11.83 7.64
C GLY A 120 -8.29 13.26 8.06
N GLU A 121 -7.58 13.43 9.17
CA GLU A 121 -7.01 14.72 9.59
C GLU A 121 -5.72 15.02 8.83
N ASP A 122 -5.42 16.29 8.55
CA ASP A 122 -4.22 16.68 7.80
C ASP A 122 -2.92 16.24 8.50
N LYS A 123 -2.89 16.35 9.84
CA LYS A 123 -1.76 15.88 10.64
C LYS A 123 -1.60 14.36 10.52
N SER A 124 -2.67 13.59 10.73
CA SER A 124 -2.63 12.14 10.58
C SER A 124 -2.24 11.71 9.17
N THR A 125 -2.69 12.41 8.14
CA THR A 125 -2.31 12.11 6.76
C THR A 125 -0.80 12.30 6.54
N ARG A 126 -0.20 13.38 7.07
CA ARG A 126 1.26 13.55 7.02
C ARG A 126 2.01 12.48 7.81
N ASP A 127 1.54 12.17 9.02
CA ASP A 127 2.15 11.14 9.88
C ASP A 127 2.12 9.77 9.15
N ALA A 128 1.01 9.45 8.47
CA ALA A 128 0.88 8.25 7.64
C ALA A 128 1.84 8.23 6.45
N LEU A 129 2.06 9.35 5.76
CA LEU A 129 3.05 9.44 4.66
C LEU A 129 4.47 9.17 5.17
N THR A 130 4.81 9.68 6.35
CA THR A 130 6.10 9.39 7.00
C THR A 130 6.24 7.90 7.32
N GLN A 131 5.20 7.28 7.90
CA GLN A 131 5.20 5.85 8.21
C GLN A 131 5.31 4.98 6.94
N LEU A 132 4.58 5.34 5.88
CA LEU A 132 4.62 4.64 4.59
C LEU A 132 6.01 4.74 3.94
N SER A 133 6.62 5.92 3.99
CA SER A 133 7.98 6.12 3.48
C SER A 133 9.00 5.28 4.26
N ALA A 134 8.90 5.23 5.59
CA ALA A 134 9.82 4.44 6.41
C ALA A 134 9.65 2.93 6.18
N ALA A 135 8.41 2.45 5.99
CA ALA A 135 8.16 1.04 5.71
C ALA A 135 8.77 0.60 4.37
N LEU A 136 8.92 1.52 3.40
CA LEU A 136 9.49 1.22 2.08
C LEU A 136 10.98 0.88 2.12
N ASP A 137 11.68 1.22 3.21
CA ASP A 137 13.12 0.96 3.37
C ASP A 137 13.42 -0.51 3.74
N ALA A 138 12.44 -1.25 4.29
CA ALA A 138 12.65 -2.61 4.80
C ALA A 138 13.30 -3.60 3.80
N PRO A 139 12.88 -3.67 2.51
CA PRO A 139 13.56 -4.49 1.51
C PRO A 139 15.01 -4.10 1.29
N GLY A 140 15.32 -2.81 1.28
CA GLY A 140 16.68 -2.32 1.08
C GLY A 140 17.58 -2.80 2.20
N THR A 141 17.15 -2.55 3.45
CA THR A 141 17.92 -2.99 4.63
C THR A 141 18.06 -4.51 4.72
N CYS A 142 17.04 -5.27 4.32
CA CYS A 142 17.14 -6.73 4.29
C CYS A 142 18.15 -7.22 3.24
N GLU A 143 18.08 -6.70 2.01
CA GLU A 143 19.02 -7.06 0.95
C GLU A 143 20.46 -6.62 1.29
N ASP A 144 20.63 -5.43 1.87
CA ASP A 144 21.93 -4.90 2.28
C ASP A 144 22.59 -5.79 3.35
N ALA A 145 21.82 -6.32 4.30
CA ALA A 145 22.34 -7.23 5.33
C ALA A 145 23.03 -8.47 4.72
N PHE A 146 22.52 -8.98 3.60
CA PHE A 146 23.15 -10.07 2.83
C PHE A 146 24.26 -9.58 1.92
N GLY A 147 24.05 -8.48 1.21
CA GLY A 147 25.02 -7.92 0.26
C GLY A 147 26.32 -7.49 0.92
N GLU A 148 26.28 -6.92 2.13
CA GLU A 148 27.48 -6.53 2.89
C GLU A 148 28.37 -7.73 3.27
N ALA A 149 27.80 -8.95 3.26
CA ALA A 149 28.51 -10.20 3.51
C ALA A 149 28.85 -10.97 2.21
N ASP A 150 28.71 -10.34 1.03
CA ASP A 150 28.83 -10.97 -0.29
C ASP A 150 27.92 -12.23 -0.43
N ASP A 151 26.78 -12.23 0.25
CA ASP A 151 25.77 -13.31 0.23
C ASP A 151 24.50 -12.86 -0.51
N THR A 152 23.72 -13.81 -1.01
CA THR A 152 22.45 -13.53 -1.68
C THR A 152 21.28 -13.76 -0.73
N SER A 153 20.44 -12.74 -0.58
CA SER A 153 19.19 -12.82 0.17
C SER A 153 18.25 -13.88 -0.45
N PRO A 154 17.66 -14.76 0.36
CA PRO A 154 16.63 -15.68 -0.10
C PRO A 154 15.24 -15.03 -0.25
N LEU A 155 15.14 -13.70 -0.10
CA LEU A 155 13.88 -12.93 -0.05
C LEU A 155 13.69 -11.97 -1.22
N ALA A 156 14.58 -11.98 -2.21
CA ALA A 156 14.55 -11.00 -3.32
C ALA A 156 13.19 -10.88 -4.03
N ALA A 157 12.43 -11.98 -4.13
CA ALA A 157 11.10 -11.96 -4.73
C ALA A 157 10.05 -11.29 -3.83
N GLU A 158 10.03 -11.65 -2.55
CA GLU A 158 9.19 -11.06 -1.52
C GLU A 158 9.49 -9.57 -1.35
N ASP A 159 10.77 -9.19 -1.35
CA ASP A 159 11.27 -7.83 -1.26
C ASP A 159 10.88 -6.98 -2.46
N ALA A 160 10.96 -7.54 -3.67
CA ALA A 160 10.52 -6.86 -4.88
C ALA A 160 9.00 -6.64 -4.91
N GLU A 161 8.21 -7.63 -4.47
CA GLU A 161 6.75 -7.50 -4.42
C GLU A 161 6.29 -6.53 -3.34
N PHE A 162 6.84 -6.64 -2.13
CA PHE A 162 6.53 -5.70 -1.06
C PHE A 162 6.89 -4.26 -1.44
N ARG A 163 8.04 -4.03 -2.09
CA ARG A 163 8.44 -2.70 -2.56
C ARG A 163 7.42 -2.09 -3.51
N LYS A 164 6.84 -2.86 -4.43
CA LYS A 164 5.77 -2.38 -5.31
C LYS A 164 4.53 -1.99 -4.53
N LEU A 165 4.09 -2.84 -3.60
CA LEU A 165 2.89 -2.60 -2.80
C LEU A 165 3.06 -1.40 -1.86
N ALA A 166 4.21 -1.27 -1.19
CA ALA A 166 4.52 -0.14 -0.33
C ALA A 166 4.66 1.18 -1.13
N THR A 167 5.28 1.13 -2.32
CA THR A 167 5.31 2.29 -3.25
C THR A 167 3.90 2.69 -3.67
N MET A 168 3.05 1.71 -4.00
CA MET A 168 1.65 1.96 -4.35
C MET A 168 0.88 2.59 -3.18
N ALA A 169 1.07 2.09 -1.96
CA ALA A 169 0.45 2.63 -0.76
C ALA A 169 0.86 4.09 -0.50
N LEU A 170 2.17 4.38 -0.55
CA LEU A 170 2.71 5.74 -0.41
C LEU A 170 2.19 6.67 -1.51
N GLY A 171 2.27 6.24 -2.77
CA GLY A 171 1.86 7.04 -3.92
C GLY A 171 0.37 7.36 -3.91
N VAL A 172 -0.49 6.38 -3.60
CA VAL A 172 -1.95 6.61 -3.48
C VAL A 172 -2.27 7.52 -2.29
N ALA A 173 -1.62 7.33 -1.14
CA ALA A 173 -1.82 8.22 0.01
C ALA A 173 -1.38 9.66 -0.28
N ALA A 174 -0.30 9.85 -1.07
CA ALA A 174 0.19 11.17 -1.43
C ALA A 174 -0.81 11.96 -2.30
N LEU A 175 -1.68 11.29 -3.05
CA LEU A 175 -2.76 11.94 -3.82
C LEU A 175 -3.80 12.64 -2.94
N LEU A 176 -3.86 12.30 -1.64
CA LEU A 176 -4.75 12.95 -0.68
C LEU A 176 -4.27 14.35 -0.27
N SER A 177 -2.99 14.64 -0.48
CA SER A 177 -2.41 15.95 -0.19
C SER A 177 -2.45 16.84 -1.43
N PRO A 178 -2.76 18.15 -1.30
CA PRO A 178 -2.64 19.06 -2.41
C PRO A 178 -1.18 19.08 -2.92
N PRO A 179 -0.96 19.25 -4.24
CA PRO A 179 0.39 19.38 -4.77
C PRO A 179 1.12 20.54 -4.07
N PRO A 180 2.44 20.44 -3.85
CA PRO A 180 3.19 21.51 -3.22
C PRO A 180 2.93 22.82 -3.98
N SER A 181 2.36 23.81 -3.29
CA SER A 181 2.16 25.14 -3.84
C SER A 181 3.51 25.69 -4.30
N ALA A 182 3.59 26.16 -5.55
CA ALA A 182 4.80 26.72 -6.12
C ALA A 182 5.40 27.79 -5.18
N PRO A 183 6.74 27.88 -5.06
CA PRO A 183 7.37 28.90 -4.22
C PRO A 183 6.87 30.27 -4.65
N ARG A 184 6.37 31.05 -3.68
CA ARG A 184 6.01 32.44 -3.90
C ARG A 184 7.34 33.20 -4.08
N ILE A 185 7.79 33.37 -5.32
CA ILE A 185 8.88 34.29 -5.64
C ILE A 185 8.37 35.67 -5.23
N SER A 186 8.96 36.22 -4.18
CA SER A 186 8.72 37.60 -3.77
C SER A 186 9.68 38.44 -4.60
N ASP A 187 9.13 39.27 -5.47
CA ASP A 187 9.88 40.31 -6.21
C ASP A 187 10.47 41.36 -5.26
#